data_AF-A0A955WWF5-F1
#
_entry.id   AF-A0A955WWF5-F1
#
_cell.length_a   1.000
_cell.length_b   1.000
_cell.length_c   1.000
_cell.angle_alpha   90.00
_cell.angle_beta   90.00
_cell.angle_gamma   90.00
#
_symmetry.space_group_name_H-M   'P 1'
#
loop_
_entity.id
_entity.type
_entity.pdbx_description
1 polymer ?
#
loop_
_entity_poly.entity_id
_entity_poly.type
_entity_poly.pdbx_seq_one_letter_code
_entity_poly.pdbx_strand_id
1 'polypeptide(L)'
;MIPSPNGTIVVDVVGLRSRRGHVLAAVYASAEGFPHDPGGAVRRLTEIIDDDEVEVYFEDLPPGRYAVTVLHDEDDDGELSTNVLGIPTDGLGMSNFSTLA
;
A
#
# COMPACT_ATOMS: atom_id res chain seq x y z
N MET A 1 17.75 11.61 -27.31
CA MET A 1 16.98 11.43 -26.06
C MET A 1 17.43 10.10 -25.47
N ILE A 2 18.12 10.09 -24.33
CA ILE A 2 18.36 8.83 -23.60
C ILE A 2 17.15 8.67 -22.68
N PRO A 3 16.44 7.52 -22.68
CA PRO A 3 15.37 7.29 -21.72
C PRO A 3 15.96 7.36 -20.31
N SER A 4 15.30 8.11 -19.43
CA SER A 4 15.66 8.10 -18.02
C SER A 4 15.47 6.67 -17.47
N PRO A 5 16.41 6.17 -16.65
CA PRO A 5 16.29 4.82 -16.11
C PRO A 5 15.03 4.73 -15.23
N ASN A 6 14.40 3.57 -15.25
CA ASN A 6 13.33 3.27 -14.30
C ASN A 6 13.88 3.27 -12.87
N GLY A 7 13.02 3.60 -11.92
CA GLY A 7 13.33 3.60 -10.49
C GLY A 7 12.57 2.53 -9.72
N THR A 8 12.90 2.43 -8.44
CA THR A 8 12.21 1.58 -7.47
C THR A 8 11.62 2.45 -6.37
N ILE A 9 10.38 2.17 -6.00
CA ILE A 9 9.78 2.67 -4.75
C ILE A 9 9.82 1.53 -3.75
N VAL A 10 10.48 1.76 -2.61
CA VAL A 10 10.50 0.85 -1.46
C VAL A 10 9.55 1.43 -0.41
N VAL A 11 8.69 0.58 0.14
CA VAL A 11 7.69 0.96 1.15
C VAL A 11 7.95 0.13 2.40
N ASP A 12 8.49 0.78 3.43
CA ASP A 12 8.72 0.19 4.74
C ASP A 12 7.43 0.29 5.56
N VAL A 13 6.82 -0.86 5.86
CA VAL A 13 5.57 -0.96 6.61
C VAL A 13 5.91 -1.39 8.03
N VAL A 14 5.84 -0.41 8.94
CA VAL A 14 6.15 -0.57 10.36
C VAL A 14 4.93 -0.33 11.24
N GLY A 15 4.98 -0.79 12.49
CA GLY A 15 3.89 -0.57 13.46
C GLY A 15 2.65 -1.39 13.18
N LEU A 16 2.81 -2.53 12.50
CA LEU A 16 1.74 -3.52 12.30
C LEU A 16 1.22 -3.97 13.66
N ARG A 17 -0.11 -4.01 13.81
CA ARG A 17 -0.74 -4.32 15.11
C ARG A 17 -0.60 -5.78 15.51
N SER A 18 -0.38 -6.65 14.52
CA SER A 18 -0.20 -8.08 14.67
C SER A 18 0.57 -8.62 13.47
N ARG A 19 1.14 -9.82 13.63
CA ARG A 19 1.82 -10.55 12.55
C ARG A 19 0.87 -11.50 11.79
N ARG A 20 -0.41 -11.16 11.71
CA ARG A 20 -1.42 -11.96 11.02
C ARG A 20 -1.75 -11.34 9.68
N GLY A 21 -2.02 -12.20 8.71
CA GLY A 21 -2.48 -11.82 7.38
C GLY A 21 -1.37 -11.21 6.53
N HIS A 22 -1.75 -10.23 5.72
CA HIS A 22 -0.89 -9.69 4.67
C HIS A 22 -0.87 -8.16 4.68
N VAL A 23 0.20 -7.62 4.09
CA VAL A 23 0.27 -6.24 3.63
C VAL A 23 -0.16 -6.21 2.16
N LEU A 24 -1.26 -5.51 1.89
CA LEU A 24 -1.69 -5.16 0.54
C LEU A 24 -1.21 -3.74 0.23
N ALA A 25 -0.30 -3.63 -0.73
CA ALA A 25 0.23 -2.33 -1.14
C ALA A 25 -0.07 -2.06 -2.61
N ALA A 26 -0.40 -0.81 -2.93
CA ALA A 26 -0.70 -0.39 -4.29
C ALA A 26 -0.02 0.94 -4.60
N VAL A 27 0.48 1.06 -5.83
CA VAL A 27 1.08 2.29 -6.35
C VAL A 27 0.26 2.84 -7.52
N TYR A 28 0.02 4.15 -7.49
CA TYR A 28 -0.83 4.86 -8.45
C TYR A 28 0.00 5.94 -9.15
N ALA A 29 -0.07 6.00 -10.49
CA ALA A 29 0.62 7.03 -11.29
C ALA A 29 -0.26 8.26 -11.57
N SER A 30 -1.53 8.24 -11.15
CA SER A 30 -2.49 9.33 -11.29
C SER A 30 -3.43 9.36 -10.08
N ALA A 31 -4.27 10.40 -10.00
CA ALA A 31 -5.30 10.49 -8.96
C ALA A 31 -6.55 9.64 -9.27
N GLU A 32 -6.64 9.05 -10.46
CA GLU A 32 -7.77 8.21 -10.84
C GLU A 32 -7.73 6.91 -10.03
N GLY A 33 -8.82 6.63 -9.32
CA GLY A 33 -8.97 5.49 -8.43
C GLY A 33 -8.20 5.58 -7.10
N PHE A 34 -7.17 6.44 -6.98
CA PHE A 34 -6.53 6.66 -5.69
C PHE A 34 -7.50 7.36 -4.71
N PRO A 35 -7.60 6.90 -3.45
CA PRO A 35 -6.97 5.71 -2.87
C PRO A 35 -7.87 4.47 -2.77
N HIS A 36 -9.14 4.57 -3.17
CA HIS A 36 -10.18 3.62 -2.80
C HIS A 36 -10.51 2.58 -3.88
N ASP A 37 -10.03 2.77 -5.11
CA ASP A 37 -10.27 1.86 -6.23
C ASP A 37 -8.95 1.21 -6.67
N PRO A 38 -8.72 -0.06 -6.30
CA PRO A 38 -7.54 -0.82 -6.71
C PRO A 38 -7.38 -0.94 -8.23
N GLY A 39 -8.43 -0.73 -9.01
CA GLY A 39 -8.39 -0.71 -10.48
C GLY A 39 -7.59 0.45 -11.07
N GLY A 40 -7.43 1.55 -10.33
CA GLY A 40 -6.60 2.69 -10.72
C GLY A 40 -5.10 2.52 -10.47
N ALA A 41 -4.70 1.46 -9.75
CA ALA A 41 -3.30 1.21 -9.43
C ALA A 41 -2.52 0.70 -10.65
N VAL A 42 -1.29 1.19 -10.83
CA VAL A 42 -0.39 0.69 -11.89
C VAL A 42 0.36 -0.56 -11.47
N ARG A 43 0.48 -0.81 -10.16
CA ARG A 43 0.96 -2.09 -9.60
C ARG A 43 0.35 -2.32 -8.22
N ARG A 44 0.06 -3.58 -7.91
CA ARG A 44 -0.40 -4.05 -6.61
C ARG A 44 0.46 -5.24 -6.19
N LEU A 45 0.84 -5.28 -4.92
CA LEU A 45 1.64 -6.34 -4.32
C LEU A 45 1.01 -6.75 -3.00
N THR A 46 1.18 -8.02 -2.65
CA THR A 46 0.72 -8.61 -1.40
C THR A 46 1.91 -9.30 -0.77
N GLU A 47 2.29 -8.86 0.43
CA GLU A 47 3.40 -9.44 1.18
C GLU A 47 2.88 -10.09 2.46
N ILE A 48 3.44 -11.23 2.83
CA ILE A 48 3.12 -11.90 4.10
C ILE A 48 3.75 -11.12 5.24
N ILE A 49 3.03 -10.98 6.35
CA ILE A 49 3.60 -10.41 7.57
C ILE A 49 4.27 -11.51 8.38
N ASP A 50 5.58 -11.66 8.24
CA ASP A 50 6.38 -12.64 8.99
C ASP A 50 7.28 -12.02 10.08
N ASP A 51 7.46 -10.70 10.07
CA ASP A 51 8.16 -9.93 11.12
C ASP A 51 7.39 -8.65 11.54
N ASP A 52 8.00 -7.83 12.40
CA ASP A 52 7.43 -6.55 12.88
C ASP A 52 7.47 -5.43 11.81
N GLU A 53 8.18 -5.67 10.71
CA GLU A 53 8.35 -4.78 9.57
C GLU A 53 8.21 -5.58 8.27
N VAL A 54 7.56 -4.98 7.28
CA VAL A 54 7.41 -5.56 5.93
C VAL A 54 7.87 -4.53 4.90
N GLU A 55 8.79 -4.93 4.04
CA GLU A 55 9.26 -4.10 2.93
C GLU A 55 8.55 -4.51 1.63
N VAL A 56 7.95 -3.54 0.94
CA VAL A 56 7.35 -3.77 -0.39
C VAL A 56 8.13 -3.05 -1.47
N TYR A 57 8.56 -3.79 -2.49
CA TYR A 57 9.41 -3.30 -3.57
C TYR A 57 8.64 -3.14 -4.90
N PHE A 58 8.36 -1.89 -5.28
CA PHE A 58 7.80 -1.57 -6.60
C PHE A 58 8.93 -1.20 -7.57
N GLU A 59 9.48 -2.20 -8.25
CA GLU A 59 10.58 -2.05 -9.21
C GLU A 59 10.12 -1.67 -10.63
N ASP A 60 11.06 -1.22 -11.46
CA ASP A 60 10.84 -0.91 -12.87
C ASP A 60 9.76 0.16 -13.13
N LEU A 61 9.65 1.15 -12.25
CA LEU A 61 8.71 2.25 -12.41
C LEU A 61 9.32 3.36 -13.30
N PRO A 62 8.62 3.79 -14.36
CA PRO A 62 9.03 4.97 -15.12
C PRO A 62 9.17 6.20 -14.20
N PRO A 63 10.04 7.16 -14.52
CA PRO A 63 10.09 8.41 -13.77
C PRO A 63 8.75 9.12 -13.77
N GLY A 64 8.24 9.45 -12.59
CA GLY A 64 6.91 10.02 -12.43
C GLY A 64 6.59 10.39 -11.00
N ARG A 65 5.40 10.93 -10.79
CA ARG A 65 4.83 11.13 -9.46
C ARG A 65 3.92 9.95 -9.14
N TYR A 66 4.11 9.39 -7.97
CA TYR A 66 3.34 8.24 -7.51
C TYR A 66 2.67 8.54 -6.17
N ALA A 67 1.55 7.87 -5.93
CA ALA A 67 0.93 7.75 -4.61
C ALA A 67 0.92 6.27 -4.21
N VAL A 68 1.04 6.00 -2.92
CA VAL A 68 1.07 4.63 -2.36
C VAL A 68 -0.03 4.50 -1.32
N THR A 69 -0.74 3.37 -1.36
CA THR A 69 -1.61 2.91 -0.28
C THR A 69 -1.07 1.60 0.28
N VAL A 70 -1.23 1.42 1.59
CA VAL A 70 -0.90 0.20 2.33
C VAL A 70 -2.10 -0.16 3.20
N LEU A 71 -2.53 -1.41 3.13
CA LEU A 71 -3.57 -2.00 3.96
C LEU A 71 -2.98 -3.21 4.69
N HIS A 72 -3.09 -3.21 6.01
CA HIS A 72 -2.88 -4.41 6.82
C HIS A 72 -4.18 -5.20 6.88
N ASP A 73 -4.28 -6.22 6.05
CA ASP A 73 -5.42 -7.14 5.96
C ASP A 73 -5.16 -8.33 6.89
N GLU A 74 -5.89 -8.38 8.01
CA GLU A 74 -5.67 -9.37 9.06
C GLU A 74 -6.48 -10.66 8.89
N ASP A 75 -7.50 -10.65 8.05
CA ASP A 75 -8.46 -11.74 7.83
C ASP A 75 -8.49 -12.27 6.39
N ASP A 76 -7.60 -11.76 5.53
CA ASP A 76 -7.33 -12.20 4.16
C ASP A 76 -8.53 -12.04 3.21
N ASP A 77 -9.37 -11.02 3.44
CA ASP A 77 -10.52 -10.73 2.59
C ASP A 77 -10.21 -9.76 1.43
N GLY A 78 -9.05 -9.10 1.48
CA GLY A 78 -8.61 -8.14 0.47
C GLY A 78 -9.33 -6.79 0.51
N GLU A 79 -10.18 -6.56 1.50
CA GLU A 79 -10.97 -5.35 1.69
C GLU A 79 -10.51 -4.58 2.93
N LEU A 80 -10.77 -3.27 2.96
CA LEU A 80 -10.55 -2.50 4.17
C LEU A 80 -11.69 -2.82 5.15
N SER A 81 -11.42 -3.59 6.20
CA SER A 81 -12.45 -3.82 7.21
C SER A 81 -12.82 -2.52 7.91
N THR A 82 -14.12 -2.31 8.10
CA THR A 82 -14.67 -1.15 8.82
C THR A 82 -15.69 -1.60 9.86
N ASN A 83 -15.80 -0.87 10.96
CA ASN A 83 -16.86 -1.11 11.94
C ASN A 83 -18.22 -0.57 11.45
N VAL A 84 -19.28 -0.76 12.23
CA VAL A 84 -20.65 -0.31 11.90
C VAL A 84 -20.79 1.22 11.71
N LEU A 85 -19.78 2.00 12.08
CA LEU A 85 -19.70 3.46 11.88
C LEU A 85 -18.83 3.84 10.66
N GLY A 86 -18.33 2.87 9.89
CA GLY A 86 -17.46 3.08 8.74
C GLY A 86 -16.02 3.47 9.10
N ILE A 87 -15.62 3.29 10.37
CA ILE A 87 -14.25 3.56 10.81
C ILE A 87 -13.40 2.34 10.48
N PRO A 88 -12.24 2.50 9.82
CA PRO A 88 -11.31 1.42 9.56
C PRO A 88 -11.01 0.64 10.83
N THR A 89 -11.29 -0.66 10.81
CA THR A 89 -10.79 -1.58 11.83
C THR A 89 -9.41 -2.08 11.46
N ASP A 90 -8.96 -1.95 10.21
CA ASP A 90 -7.65 -2.35 9.68
C ASP A 90 -6.63 -1.22 9.58
N GLY A 91 -5.35 -1.58 9.54
CA GLY A 91 -4.26 -0.61 9.51
C GLY A 91 -4.19 0.01 8.12
N LEU A 92 -4.34 1.33 8.03
CA LEU A 92 -4.29 2.06 6.77
C LEU A 92 -3.11 3.03 6.76
N GLY A 93 -2.19 2.84 5.82
CA GLY A 93 -1.06 3.72 5.54
C GLY A 93 -1.17 4.36 4.15
N MET A 94 -0.83 5.65 4.02
CA MET A 94 -0.89 6.36 2.75
C MET A 94 0.25 7.36 2.62
N SER A 95 0.87 7.43 1.45
CA SER A 95 1.91 8.44 1.19
C SER A 95 1.36 9.86 1.40
N ASN A 96 2.07 10.72 2.15
CA ASN A 96 1.68 12.08 2.52
C ASN A 96 0.51 12.18 3.54
N PHE A 97 0.22 11.09 4.26
CA PHE A 97 -0.67 11.07 5.42
C PHE A 97 0.06 10.45 6.60
N SER A 98 0.17 11.17 7.73
CA SER A 98 0.64 10.57 8.98
C SER A 98 -0.45 9.61 9.48
N THR A 99 -0.12 8.32 9.54
CA THR A 99 -0.97 7.22 10.00
C THR A 99 -1.77 7.62 11.25
N LEU A 100 -3.09 7.41 11.22
CA LEU A 100 -3.92 7.49 12.42
C LEU A 100 -3.65 6.23 13.24
N ALA A 101 -2.90 6.42 14.33
CA ALA A 101 -2.75 5.43 15.39
C ALA A 101 -4.04 5.30 16.22
#